data_AF-E9V1C4-F1
#
_entry.id   AF-E9V1C4-F1
#
_cell.length_a   1.000
_cell.length_b   1.000
_cell.length_c   1.000
_cell.angle_alpha   90.00
_cell.angle_beta   90.00
_cell.angle_gamma   90.00
#
_symmetry.space_group_name_H-M   'P 1'
#
loop_
_entity.id
_entity.type
_entity.pdbx_description
1 polymer ?
#
loop_
_entity_poly.entity_id
_entity_poly.type
_entity_poly.pdbx_seq_one_letter_code
_entity_poly.pdbx_strand_id
1 'polypeptide(L)'
;MTGVRTYVWRLGIFSTPCPGQRAGSGSARLLRPLVGVTGIVRKTVEVELPTGADATAVRDGLDKAPRGRSQGGHWLRQLAAGAPLEIWTDATGRDPDATWAMITDADARAGIISAVIARRDPDWARALLGDVHRGELLEIVPSADREALVLRQLITGAGSGTGGTTISARLGAVPGPWSLDFSRTVLDLLAARERELARSVAVLAARMPPEIVPDLHRLPDSLARQRNQLIQHLSLVHAITEAFK
;
A
#
# COMPACT_ATOMS: atom_id res chain seq x y z
N MET A 1 -52.28 39.81 -0.47
CA MET A 1 -51.75 38.82 0.49
C MET A 1 -50.89 37.85 -0.31
N THR A 2 -49.74 38.27 -0.85
CA THR A 2 -48.44 38.59 -0.21
C THR A 2 -47.77 37.33 0.34
N GLY A 3 -46.65 36.92 -0.29
CA GLY A 3 -45.82 35.83 0.24
C GLY A 3 -44.84 35.15 -0.72
N VAL A 4 -44.20 35.87 -1.64
CA VAL A 4 -43.00 35.38 -2.35
C VAL A 4 -41.84 35.35 -1.36
N ARG A 5 -41.16 34.20 -1.20
CA ARG A 5 -39.83 34.13 -0.59
C ARG A 5 -38.81 33.67 -1.62
N THR A 6 -38.19 34.68 -2.22
CA THR A 6 -36.92 34.64 -2.93
C THR A 6 -35.81 34.24 -1.95
N TYR A 7 -35.00 33.23 -2.29
CA TYR A 7 -33.62 33.15 -1.79
C TYR A 7 -32.68 33.30 -2.98
N VAL A 8 -32.17 34.52 -3.08
CA VAL A 8 -31.01 34.90 -3.88
C VAL A 8 -29.77 34.31 -3.21
N TRP A 9 -28.98 33.53 -3.94
CA TRP A 9 -27.54 33.48 -3.72
C TRP A 9 -26.85 33.81 -5.04
N ARG A 10 -26.32 35.03 -5.06
CA ARG A 10 -25.61 35.68 -6.15
C ARG A 10 -24.10 35.50 -5.90
N LEU A 11 -23.37 35.30 -7.00
CA LEU A 11 -21.94 35.58 -7.18
C LEU A 11 -20.92 34.69 -6.44
N GLY A 12 -20.33 33.78 -7.23
CA GLY A 12 -19.04 34.10 -7.82
C GLY A 12 -17.84 34.06 -6.88
N ILE A 13 -17.34 32.85 -6.64
CA ILE A 13 -15.92 32.64 -6.39
C ILE A 13 -15.44 31.76 -7.54
N PHE A 14 -14.79 32.38 -8.54
CA PHE A 14 -13.85 31.64 -9.39
C PHE A 14 -12.69 31.24 -8.48
N SER A 15 -12.84 30.13 -7.75
CA SER A 15 -11.69 29.43 -7.20
C SER A 15 -10.94 28.88 -8.40
N THR A 16 -9.92 29.60 -8.83
CA THR A 16 -8.85 29.02 -9.66
C THR A 16 -8.43 27.73 -8.94
N PRO A 17 -8.62 26.55 -9.54
CA PRO A 17 -8.24 25.32 -8.86
C PRO A 17 -6.74 25.39 -8.61
N CYS A 18 -6.31 25.04 -7.40
CA CYS A 18 -4.89 24.98 -7.07
C CYS A 18 -4.17 24.07 -8.08
N PRO A 19 -2.86 24.28 -8.35
CA PRO A 19 -2.13 23.55 -9.38
C PRO A 19 -2.32 22.02 -9.32
N GLY A 20 -2.39 21.43 -8.11
CA GLY A 20 -2.69 20.01 -7.93
C GLY A 20 -4.10 19.57 -8.31
N GLN A 21 -5.12 20.42 -8.15
CA GLN A 21 -6.49 20.13 -8.57
C GLN A 21 -6.67 20.23 -10.09
N ARG A 22 -5.93 21.12 -10.77
CA ARG A 22 -5.92 21.21 -12.24
C ARG A 22 -5.28 19.98 -12.88
N ALA A 23 -4.14 19.53 -12.36
CA ALA A 23 -3.50 18.30 -12.82
C ALA A 23 -4.44 17.09 -12.66
N GLY A 24 -5.08 16.94 -11.49
CA GLY A 24 -6.03 15.85 -11.25
C GLY A 24 -7.25 15.86 -12.18
N SER A 25 -7.83 17.04 -12.44
CA SER A 25 -8.98 17.19 -13.35
C SER A 25 -8.63 16.92 -14.81
N GLY A 26 -7.42 17.30 -15.25
CA GLY A 26 -6.91 17.03 -16.59
C GLY A 26 -6.64 15.54 -16.81
N SER A 27 -5.90 14.90 -15.90
CA SER A 27 -5.63 13.47 -15.95
C SER A 27 -6.92 12.63 -15.90
N ALA A 28 -7.91 13.04 -15.09
CA ALA A 28 -9.22 12.41 -15.05
C ALA A 28 -9.92 12.39 -16.40
N ARG A 29 -9.93 13.54 -17.08
CA ARG A 29 -10.59 13.71 -18.39
C ARG A 29 -9.92 12.86 -19.46
N LEU A 30 -8.60 12.76 -19.44
CA LEU A 30 -7.82 11.98 -20.40
C LEU A 30 -7.92 10.47 -20.14
N LEU A 31 -8.03 10.06 -18.88
CA LEU A 31 -8.05 8.65 -18.49
C LEU A 31 -9.43 8.00 -18.67
N ARG A 32 -10.52 8.72 -18.39
CA ARG A 32 -11.90 8.17 -18.48
C ARG A 32 -12.23 7.43 -19.80
N PRO A 33 -11.91 7.94 -21.00
CA PRO A 33 -12.22 7.23 -22.23
C PRO A 33 -11.32 6.00 -22.48
N LEU A 34 -10.17 5.91 -21.79
CA LEU A 34 -9.21 4.82 -21.96
C LEU A 34 -9.50 3.62 -21.04
N VAL A 35 -10.38 3.78 -20.06
CA VAL A 35 -10.70 2.72 -19.08
C VAL A 35 -12.03 2.07 -19.47
N GLY A 36 -11.96 0.80 -19.84
CA GLY A 36 -13.13 -0.04 -20.13
C GLY A 36 -13.15 -1.27 -19.23
N VAL A 37 -14.36 -1.77 -18.92
CA VAL A 37 -14.52 -3.08 -18.30
C VAL A 37 -14.92 -4.08 -19.37
N THR A 38 -14.08 -5.07 -19.61
CA THR A 38 -14.30 -6.12 -20.62
C THR A 38 -14.39 -7.50 -19.96
N GLY A 39 -14.95 -8.48 -20.69
CA GLY A 39 -15.13 -9.86 -20.20
C GLY A 39 -16.50 -10.15 -19.59
N ILE A 40 -17.16 -11.21 -20.09
CA ILE A 40 -18.51 -11.63 -19.66
C ILE A 40 -18.45 -12.49 -18.38
N VAL A 41 -17.43 -13.35 -18.27
CA VAL A 41 -17.29 -14.34 -17.17
C VAL A 41 -16.29 -13.87 -16.10
N ARG A 42 -15.16 -13.30 -16.50
CA ARG A 42 -14.18 -12.66 -15.60
C ARG A 42 -13.99 -11.22 -16.07
N LYS A 43 -14.61 -10.29 -15.36
CA LYS A 43 -14.50 -8.86 -15.69
C LYS A 43 -13.06 -8.42 -15.44
N THR A 44 -12.43 -7.83 -16.44
CA THR A 44 -11.09 -7.23 -16.38
C THR A 44 -11.19 -5.75 -16.74
N VAL A 45 -10.37 -4.92 -16.12
CA VAL A 45 -10.22 -3.53 -16.54
C VAL A 45 -9.19 -3.51 -17.66
N GLU A 46 -9.66 -3.23 -18.86
CA GLU A 46 -8.82 -2.99 -20.01
C GLU A 46 -8.51 -1.49 -20.06
N VAL A 47 -7.23 -1.18 -20.20
CA VAL A 47 -6.76 0.19 -20.28
C VAL A 47 -6.10 0.39 -21.63
N GLU A 48 -6.73 1.16 -22.50
CA GLU A 48 -6.18 1.48 -23.81
C GLU A 48 -4.99 2.43 -23.66
N LEU A 49 -3.92 2.19 -24.43
CA LEU A 49 -2.75 3.05 -24.41
C LEU A 49 -3.04 4.37 -25.14
N PRO A 50 -2.68 5.54 -24.57
CA PRO A 50 -2.85 6.80 -25.26
C PRO A 50 -2.03 6.84 -26.57
N THR A 51 -2.70 7.05 -27.71
CA THR A 51 -2.08 7.07 -29.05
C THR A 51 -1.48 8.42 -29.44
N GLY A 52 -1.75 9.49 -28.69
CA GLY A 52 -1.13 10.80 -28.85
C GLY A 52 -1.38 11.73 -27.66
N ALA A 53 -0.38 12.53 -27.31
CA ALA A 53 -0.53 13.64 -26.37
C ALA A 53 -0.76 14.94 -27.16
N ASP A 54 -1.92 15.58 -26.97
CA ASP A 54 -2.15 16.92 -27.49
C ASP A 54 -1.35 17.97 -26.69
N ALA A 55 -1.28 19.21 -27.18
CA ALA A 55 -0.56 20.27 -26.47
C ALA A 55 -1.11 20.52 -25.06
N THR A 56 -2.39 20.19 -24.83
CA THR A 56 -3.04 20.24 -23.52
C THR A 56 -2.47 19.17 -22.58
N ALA A 57 -2.34 17.93 -23.05
CA ALA A 57 -1.78 16.80 -22.33
C ALA A 57 -0.31 17.02 -21.93
N VAL A 58 0.51 17.60 -22.83
CA VAL A 58 1.90 17.97 -22.51
C VAL A 58 1.95 19.07 -21.44
N ARG A 59 1.09 20.08 -21.55
CA ARG A 59 0.97 21.14 -20.54
C ARG A 59 0.50 20.60 -19.19
N ASP A 60 -0.35 19.58 -19.21
CA ASP A 60 -0.90 18.93 -18.02
C ASP A 60 0.08 17.89 -17.41
N GLY A 61 1.32 17.82 -17.93
CA GLY A 61 2.44 17.12 -17.32
C GLY A 61 2.83 15.79 -17.97
N LEU A 62 2.38 15.50 -19.20
CA LEU A 62 2.80 14.28 -19.91
C LEU A 62 4.16 14.43 -20.57
N ASP A 63 5.16 13.83 -19.95
CA ASP A 63 6.54 13.88 -20.42
C ASP A 63 6.90 12.77 -21.42
N LYS A 64 8.03 12.96 -22.08
CA LYS A 64 8.62 11.98 -23.01
C LYS A 64 9.17 10.79 -22.23
N ALA A 65 8.92 9.58 -22.73
CA ALA A 65 9.40 8.37 -22.09
C ALA A 65 10.94 8.29 -22.07
N PRO A 66 11.53 7.71 -21.01
CA PRO A 66 12.94 7.38 -20.98
C PRO A 66 13.31 6.42 -22.13
N ARG A 67 14.59 6.42 -22.53
CA ARG A 67 15.10 5.48 -23.53
C ARG A 67 14.79 4.03 -23.10
N GLY A 68 14.25 3.24 -24.03
CA GLY A 68 13.92 1.83 -23.82
C GLY A 68 12.55 1.55 -23.20
N ARG A 69 11.70 2.56 -22.99
CA ARG A 69 10.30 2.39 -22.54
C ARG A 69 9.31 2.83 -23.62
N SER A 70 8.13 2.21 -23.65
CA SER A 70 7.04 2.64 -24.52
C SER A 70 6.51 4.02 -24.11
N GLN A 71 6.23 4.87 -25.09
CA GLN A 71 5.67 6.20 -24.84
C GLN A 71 4.25 6.12 -24.25
N GLY A 72 3.40 5.27 -24.83
CA GLY A 72 2.03 5.07 -24.36
C GLY A 72 1.98 4.54 -22.92
N GLY A 73 2.81 3.55 -22.57
CA GLY A 73 2.85 3.02 -21.21
C GLY A 73 3.36 4.04 -20.18
N HIS A 74 4.37 4.83 -20.56
CA HIS A 74 4.84 5.94 -19.71
C HIS A 74 3.78 7.01 -19.49
N TRP A 75 3.02 7.37 -20.52
CA TRP A 75 1.90 8.29 -20.38
C TRP A 75 0.77 7.70 -19.53
N LEU A 76 0.41 6.44 -19.75
CA LEU A 76 -0.61 5.77 -18.96
C LEU A 76 -0.25 5.78 -17.46
N ARG A 77 1.00 5.48 -17.12
CA ARG A 77 1.48 5.57 -15.73
C ARG A 77 1.31 6.98 -15.15
N GLN A 78 1.66 8.02 -15.90
CA GLN A 78 1.52 9.41 -15.46
C GLN A 78 0.05 9.82 -15.29
N LEU A 79 -0.80 9.45 -16.24
CA LEU A 79 -2.24 9.69 -16.17
C LEU A 79 -2.86 8.98 -14.96
N ALA A 80 -2.53 7.70 -14.75
CA ALA A 80 -3.00 6.93 -13.61
C ALA A 80 -2.49 7.50 -12.27
N ALA A 81 -1.28 8.06 -12.23
CA ALA A 81 -0.74 8.73 -11.03
C ALA A 81 -1.41 10.07 -10.73
N GLY A 82 -1.80 10.83 -11.77
CA GLY A 82 -2.46 12.13 -11.62
C GLY A 82 -3.97 12.02 -11.37
N ALA A 83 -4.63 10.99 -11.92
CA ALA A 83 -6.08 10.85 -11.88
C ALA A 83 -6.64 10.59 -10.47
N PRO A 84 -7.86 11.10 -10.17
CA PRO A 84 -8.67 10.67 -9.04
C PRO A 84 -8.82 9.15 -8.96
N LEU A 85 -8.64 8.59 -7.78
CA LEU A 85 -8.70 7.14 -7.57
C LEU A 85 -10.12 6.61 -7.76
N GLU A 86 -11.11 7.46 -7.52
CA GLU A 86 -12.54 7.22 -7.68
C GLU A 86 -12.90 6.82 -9.11
N ILE A 87 -12.13 7.27 -10.11
CA ILE A 87 -12.38 6.90 -11.52
C ILE A 87 -12.30 5.39 -11.72
N TRP A 88 -11.40 4.72 -11.00
CA TRP A 88 -11.21 3.28 -11.13
C TRP A 88 -12.38 2.52 -10.49
N THR A 89 -12.83 2.93 -9.31
CA THR A 89 -13.98 2.32 -8.64
C THR A 89 -15.30 2.65 -9.34
N ASP A 90 -15.44 3.85 -9.89
CA ASP A 90 -16.61 4.26 -10.67
C ASP A 90 -16.71 3.45 -11.97
N ALA A 91 -15.57 3.21 -12.64
CA ALA A 91 -15.53 2.42 -13.87
C ALA A 91 -15.93 0.96 -13.64
N THR A 92 -15.53 0.36 -12.50
CA THR A 92 -15.86 -1.03 -12.16
C THR A 92 -17.19 -1.18 -11.44
N GLY A 93 -17.67 -0.11 -10.77
CA GLY A 93 -18.77 -0.15 -9.82
C GLY A 93 -18.47 -0.99 -8.57
N ARG A 94 -17.18 -1.13 -8.20
CA ARG A 94 -16.73 -2.02 -7.11
C ARG A 94 -15.84 -1.28 -6.11
N ASP A 95 -15.64 -1.90 -4.96
CA ASP A 95 -14.69 -1.43 -3.96
C ASP A 95 -13.23 -1.49 -4.48
N PRO A 96 -12.29 -0.81 -3.79
CA PRO A 96 -10.88 -0.76 -4.19
C PRO A 96 -10.18 -2.13 -4.31
N ASP A 97 -10.52 -3.10 -3.46
CA ASP A 97 -9.87 -4.43 -3.45
C ASP A 97 -10.27 -5.22 -4.70
N ALA A 98 -11.57 -5.30 -4.97
CA ALA A 98 -12.09 -5.95 -6.16
C ALA A 98 -11.68 -5.20 -7.44
N THR A 99 -11.59 -3.87 -7.41
CA THR A 99 -11.13 -3.06 -8.54
C THR A 99 -9.65 -3.33 -8.83
N TRP A 100 -8.79 -3.33 -7.82
CA TRP A 100 -7.36 -3.62 -7.97
C TRP A 100 -7.11 -5.00 -8.59
N ALA A 101 -7.84 -6.02 -8.14
CA ALA A 101 -7.74 -7.37 -8.67
C ALA A 101 -8.12 -7.48 -10.17
N MET A 102 -8.94 -6.55 -10.68
CA MET A 102 -9.37 -6.52 -12.08
C MET A 102 -8.41 -5.77 -13.01
N ILE A 103 -7.57 -4.87 -12.47
CA ILE A 103 -6.60 -4.10 -13.26
C ILE A 103 -5.38 -4.98 -13.48
N THR A 104 -5.03 -5.29 -14.73
CA THR A 104 -3.89 -6.16 -15.05
C THR A 104 -2.71 -5.42 -15.68
N ASP A 105 -2.93 -4.22 -16.22
CA ASP A 105 -1.88 -3.43 -16.88
C ASP A 105 -0.83 -2.93 -15.87
N ALA A 106 0.44 -3.21 -16.14
CA ALA A 106 1.52 -2.93 -15.21
C ALA A 106 1.83 -1.43 -15.06
N ASP A 107 1.64 -0.64 -16.12
CA ASP A 107 1.89 0.80 -16.11
C ASP A 107 0.77 1.54 -15.36
N ALA A 108 -0.49 1.15 -15.59
CA ALA A 108 -1.63 1.62 -14.82
C ALA A 108 -1.48 1.28 -13.33
N ARG A 109 -1.14 0.02 -13.00
CA ARG A 109 -0.86 -0.42 -11.62
C ARG A 109 0.22 0.44 -10.97
N ALA A 110 1.33 0.68 -11.65
CA ALA A 110 2.43 1.51 -11.15
C ALA A 110 1.99 2.97 -10.90
N GLY A 111 1.14 3.52 -11.76
CA GLY A 111 0.58 4.86 -11.59
C GLY A 111 -0.37 4.95 -10.41
N ILE A 112 -1.28 3.98 -10.26
CA ILE A 112 -2.22 3.90 -9.13
C ILE A 112 -1.46 3.82 -7.79
N ILE A 113 -0.43 2.98 -7.70
CA ILE A 113 0.40 2.91 -6.48
C ILE A 113 0.99 4.30 -6.15
N SER A 114 1.49 5.02 -7.15
CA SER A 114 2.00 6.39 -6.97
C SER A 114 0.90 7.36 -6.51
N ALA A 115 -0.31 7.27 -7.09
CA ALA A 115 -1.45 8.09 -6.69
C ALA A 115 -1.85 7.83 -5.23
N VAL A 116 -1.95 6.56 -4.83
CA VAL A 116 -2.31 6.17 -3.46
C VAL A 116 -1.30 6.69 -2.45
N ILE A 117 0.00 6.55 -2.73
CA ILE A 117 1.06 7.07 -1.86
C ILE A 117 0.97 8.60 -1.74
N ALA A 118 0.81 9.31 -2.87
CA ALA A 118 0.75 10.77 -2.89
C ALA A 118 -0.49 11.31 -2.14
N ARG A 119 -1.62 10.62 -2.24
CA ARG A 119 -2.90 11.03 -1.65
C ARG A 119 -3.12 10.50 -0.24
N ARG A 120 -2.32 9.52 0.19
CA ARG A 120 -2.46 8.79 1.46
C ARG A 120 -3.87 8.22 1.66
N ASP A 121 -4.42 7.59 0.62
CA ASP A 121 -5.75 6.96 0.67
C ASP A 121 -5.69 5.61 1.41
N PRO A 122 -6.34 5.45 2.58
CA PRO A 122 -6.23 4.24 3.40
C PRO A 122 -6.96 3.03 2.83
N ASP A 123 -8.06 3.22 2.10
CA ASP A 123 -8.86 2.12 1.58
C ASP A 123 -8.17 1.49 0.36
N TRP A 124 -7.64 2.33 -0.52
CA TRP A 124 -6.77 1.87 -1.60
C TRP A 124 -5.44 1.31 -1.11
N ALA A 125 -4.84 1.89 -0.06
CA ALA A 125 -3.62 1.32 0.52
C ALA A 125 -3.87 -0.10 1.05
N ARG A 126 -5.01 -0.34 1.72
CA ARG A 126 -5.42 -1.66 2.19
C ARG A 126 -5.59 -2.66 1.05
N ALA A 127 -6.26 -2.26 -0.04
CA ALA A 127 -6.42 -3.07 -1.24
C ALA A 127 -5.09 -3.45 -1.89
N LEU A 128 -4.16 -2.49 -2.02
CA LEU A 128 -2.85 -2.71 -2.63
C LEU A 128 -1.95 -3.65 -1.84
N LEU A 129 -2.05 -3.63 -0.50
CA LEU A 129 -1.20 -4.42 0.38
C LEU A 129 -1.41 -5.94 0.22
N GLY A 130 -2.48 -6.41 -0.42
CA GLY A 130 -2.63 -7.82 -0.79
C GLY A 130 -1.53 -8.31 -1.73
N ASP A 131 -1.08 -7.45 -2.66
CA ASP A 131 -0.19 -7.82 -3.76
C ASP A 131 1.15 -7.06 -3.75
N VAL A 132 1.17 -5.85 -3.17
CA VAL A 132 2.28 -4.90 -3.28
C VAL A 132 2.94 -4.68 -1.91
N HIS A 133 4.26 -4.88 -1.85
CA HIS A 133 5.05 -4.59 -0.64
C HIS A 133 5.75 -3.25 -0.75
N ARG A 134 5.19 -2.24 -0.09
CA ARG A 134 5.84 -0.94 0.09
C ARG A 134 5.59 -0.45 1.51
N GLY A 135 6.66 -0.06 2.21
CA GLY A 135 6.56 0.45 3.57
C GLY A 135 5.67 1.69 3.64
N GLU A 136 5.73 2.52 2.60
CA GLU A 136 4.92 3.73 2.45
C GLU A 136 3.42 3.44 2.44
N LEU A 137 2.99 2.28 1.91
CA LEU A 137 1.58 1.86 1.94
C LEU A 137 1.16 1.43 3.35
N LEU A 138 2.01 0.71 4.07
CA LEU A 138 1.75 0.33 5.47
C LEU A 138 1.63 1.56 6.38
N GLU A 139 2.40 2.61 6.12
CA GLU A 139 2.32 3.86 6.89
C GLU A 139 1.01 4.63 6.71
N ILE A 140 0.27 4.38 5.62
CA ILE A 140 -1.01 5.04 5.35
C ILE A 140 -2.14 4.33 6.10
N VAL A 141 -2.07 3.00 6.23
CA VAL A 141 -3.12 2.21 6.89
C VAL A 141 -3.13 2.46 8.40
N PRO A 142 -4.30 2.47 9.06
CA PRO A 142 -4.41 2.53 10.52
C PRO A 142 -3.55 1.48 11.22
N SER A 143 -2.93 1.85 12.34
CA SER A 143 -2.04 0.96 13.10
C SER A 143 -2.67 -0.36 13.50
N ALA A 144 -3.97 -0.34 13.84
CA ALA A 144 -4.75 -1.52 14.22
C ALA A 144 -4.79 -2.61 13.15
N ASP A 145 -4.69 -2.25 11.86
CA ASP A 145 -4.80 -3.20 10.75
C ASP A 145 -3.42 -3.70 10.27
N ARG A 146 -2.32 -3.01 10.63
CA ARG A 146 -0.99 -3.26 10.06
C ARG A 146 -0.49 -4.67 10.35
N GLU A 147 -0.65 -5.13 11.58
CA GLU A 147 -0.24 -6.47 12.01
C GLU A 147 -0.97 -7.56 11.22
N ALA A 148 -2.31 -7.46 11.13
CA ALA A 148 -3.12 -8.41 10.39
C ALA A 148 -2.78 -8.47 8.90
N LEU A 149 -2.51 -7.31 8.28
CA LEU A 149 -2.12 -7.22 6.88
C LEU A 149 -0.76 -7.85 6.61
N VAL A 150 0.24 -7.57 7.45
CA VAL A 150 1.58 -8.16 7.31
C VAL A 150 1.54 -9.67 7.55
N LEU A 151 0.76 -10.16 8.54
CA LEU A 151 0.57 -11.60 8.71
C LEU A 151 -0.03 -12.25 7.47
N ARG A 152 -1.10 -11.67 6.92
CA ARG A 152 -1.72 -12.17 5.69
C ARG A 152 -0.71 -12.27 4.56
N GLN A 153 0.11 -11.23 4.34
CA GLN A 153 1.15 -11.21 3.31
C GLN A 153 2.22 -12.29 3.52
N LEU A 154 2.62 -12.54 4.76
CA LEU A 154 3.63 -13.54 5.11
C LEU A 154 3.11 -14.96 4.91
N ILE A 155 1.82 -15.19 5.17
CA ILE A 155 1.14 -16.48 4.99
C ILE A 155 0.91 -16.77 3.52
N THR A 156 0.38 -15.81 2.74
CA THR A 156 0.08 -16.00 1.31
C THR A 156 1.33 -16.03 0.44
N GLY A 157 2.48 -15.60 0.96
CA GLY A 157 3.69 -15.43 0.17
C GLY A 157 3.55 -14.32 -0.88
N ALA A 158 2.58 -13.41 -0.71
CA ALA A 158 2.41 -12.29 -1.64
C ALA A 158 3.76 -11.58 -1.85
N GLY A 159 4.05 -11.19 -3.09
CA GLY A 159 5.26 -10.45 -3.49
C GLY A 159 6.62 -11.08 -3.14
N SER A 160 6.71 -12.39 -2.99
CA SER A 160 7.97 -13.15 -2.95
C SER A 160 8.52 -13.49 -4.35
N GLY A 161 8.18 -12.71 -5.38
CA GLY A 161 8.74 -12.83 -6.73
C GLY A 161 10.25 -12.59 -6.75
N THR A 162 10.89 -12.80 -7.91
CA THR A 162 12.34 -12.92 -8.15
C THR A 162 13.22 -11.69 -7.80
N GLY A 163 12.67 -10.70 -7.09
CA GLY A 163 13.37 -9.56 -6.46
C GLY A 163 12.65 -9.05 -5.22
N GLY A 164 11.87 -9.89 -4.53
CA GLY A 164 10.97 -9.53 -3.45
C GLY A 164 11.68 -9.10 -2.16
N THR A 165 11.09 -8.13 -1.47
CA THR A 165 11.49 -7.66 -0.14
C THR A 165 11.55 -8.83 0.86
N THR A 166 12.66 -8.96 1.58
CA THR A 166 12.88 -10.03 2.58
C THR A 166 11.84 -9.99 3.70
N ILE A 167 11.59 -11.11 4.37
CA ILE A 167 10.63 -11.18 5.48
C ILE A 167 11.03 -10.20 6.59
N SER A 168 12.33 -10.11 6.91
CA SER A 168 12.84 -9.15 7.90
C SER A 168 12.53 -7.70 7.56
N ALA A 169 12.64 -7.31 6.29
CA ALA A 169 12.31 -5.96 5.85
C ALA A 169 10.80 -5.67 5.92
N ARG A 170 9.95 -6.67 5.65
CA ARG A 170 8.49 -6.54 5.83
C ARG A 170 8.12 -6.38 7.31
N LEU A 171 8.71 -7.20 8.18
CA LEU A 171 8.52 -7.09 9.63
C LEU A 171 9.01 -5.73 10.16
N GLY A 172 10.14 -5.23 9.64
CA GLY A 172 10.69 -3.92 10.03
C GLY A 172 9.77 -2.73 9.75
N ALA A 173 8.85 -2.86 8.80
CA ALA A 173 7.87 -1.82 8.45
C ALA A 173 6.70 -1.74 9.44
N VAL A 174 6.49 -2.74 10.30
CA VAL A 174 5.44 -2.70 11.34
C VAL A 174 5.99 -1.94 12.55
N PRO A 175 5.43 -0.76 12.89
CA PRO A 175 5.84 -0.05 14.09
C PRO A 175 5.49 -0.88 15.32
N GLY A 176 6.38 -0.87 16.31
CA GLY A 176 6.15 -1.48 17.62
C GLY A 176 5.56 -0.50 18.63
N PRO A 177 5.21 -0.97 19.83
CA PRO A 177 5.32 -2.36 20.28
C PRO A 177 4.29 -3.27 19.57
N TRP A 178 4.69 -4.52 19.29
CA TRP A 178 3.80 -5.51 18.69
C TRP A 178 2.88 -6.15 19.71
N SER A 179 1.72 -6.60 19.25
CA SER A 179 0.85 -7.46 20.06
C SER A 179 1.49 -8.82 20.32
N LEU A 180 1.07 -9.46 21.41
CA LEU A 180 1.52 -10.81 21.78
C LEU A 180 1.09 -11.83 20.72
N ASP A 181 -0.13 -11.72 20.20
CA ASP A 181 -0.67 -12.66 19.20
C ASP A 181 0.06 -12.54 17.85
N PHE A 182 0.38 -11.32 17.42
CA PHE A 182 1.24 -11.10 16.25
C PHE A 182 2.62 -11.71 16.46
N SER A 183 3.23 -11.46 17.62
CA SER A 183 4.57 -11.97 17.96
C SER A 183 4.63 -13.49 17.96
N ARG A 184 3.62 -14.18 18.52
CA ARG A 184 3.50 -15.65 18.48
C ARG A 184 3.37 -16.17 17.06
N THR A 185 2.47 -15.58 16.27
CA THR A 185 2.24 -16.03 14.89
C THR A 185 3.49 -15.85 14.02
N VAL A 186 4.20 -14.72 14.17
CA VAL A 186 5.48 -14.48 13.49
C VAL A 186 6.54 -15.48 13.93
N LEU A 187 6.61 -15.77 15.24
CA LEU A 187 7.58 -16.73 15.78
C LEU A 187 7.34 -18.14 15.22
N ASP A 188 6.10 -18.62 15.22
CA ASP A 188 5.73 -19.93 14.68
C ASP A 188 6.06 -20.03 13.18
N LEU A 189 5.75 -18.99 12.42
CA LEU A 189 6.07 -18.92 10.99
C LEU A 189 7.59 -18.97 10.73
N LEU A 190 8.37 -18.26 11.55
CA LEU A 190 9.82 -18.16 11.40
C LEU A 190 10.57 -19.37 11.98
N ALA A 191 10.01 -20.06 12.97
CA ALA A 191 10.58 -21.29 13.53
C ALA A 191 10.70 -22.37 12.45
N ALA A 192 9.73 -22.43 11.52
CA ALA A 192 9.80 -23.31 10.34
C ALA A 192 10.82 -22.84 9.28
N ARG A 193 11.42 -21.65 9.43
CA ARG A 193 12.30 -20.97 8.46
C ARG A 193 13.56 -20.44 9.14
N GLU A 194 14.39 -21.35 9.66
CA GLU A 194 15.55 -21.01 10.52
C GLU A 194 16.44 -19.86 9.99
N ARG A 195 16.72 -19.83 8.68
CA ARG A 195 17.53 -18.77 8.05
C ARG A 195 16.87 -17.39 8.15
N GLU A 196 15.55 -17.32 8.01
CA GLU A 196 14.79 -16.07 8.08
C GLU A 196 14.60 -15.62 9.54
N LEU A 197 14.46 -16.56 10.47
CA LEU A 197 14.51 -16.25 11.90
C LEU A 197 15.84 -15.59 12.27
N ALA A 198 16.96 -16.19 11.85
CA ALA A 198 18.30 -15.67 12.13
C ALA A 198 18.50 -14.23 11.60
N ARG A 199 17.93 -13.90 10.44
CA ARG A 199 17.98 -12.56 9.84
C ARG A 199 17.06 -11.55 10.53
N SER A 200 16.00 -12.02 11.17
CA SER A 200 14.98 -11.17 11.76
C SER A 200 15.20 -10.88 13.24
N VAL A 201 16.16 -11.55 13.91
CA VAL A 201 16.40 -11.43 15.37
C VAL A 201 16.43 -9.98 15.86
N ALA A 202 17.13 -9.08 15.17
CA ALA A 202 17.22 -7.68 15.58
C ALA A 202 15.86 -6.96 15.55
N VAL A 203 15.04 -7.22 14.53
CA VAL A 203 13.69 -6.64 14.41
C VAL A 203 12.77 -7.23 15.47
N LEU A 204 12.81 -8.54 15.68
CA LEU A 204 12.02 -9.23 16.69
C LEU A 204 12.35 -8.71 18.10
N ALA A 205 13.64 -8.62 18.43
CA ALA A 205 14.13 -8.13 19.71
C ALA A 205 13.62 -6.71 20.01
N ALA A 206 13.62 -5.83 19.02
CA ALA A 206 13.24 -4.43 19.18
C ALA A 206 11.72 -4.18 19.28
N ARG A 207 10.88 -5.15 18.88
CA ARG A 207 9.44 -4.94 18.68
C ARG A 207 8.55 -5.89 19.48
N MET A 208 9.06 -7.09 19.82
CA MET A 208 8.29 -8.08 20.56
C MET A 208 8.09 -7.66 22.02
N PRO A 209 6.93 -8.00 22.60
CA PRO A 209 6.66 -7.78 24.01
C PRO A 209 7.41 -8.84 24.85
N PRO A 210 7.88 -8.51 26.07
CA PRO A 210 8.62 -9.45 26.93
C PRO A 210 7.80 -10.69 27.33
N GLU A 211 6.48 -10.61 27.28
CA GLU A 211 5.54 -11.70 27.54
C GLU A 211 5.69 -12.90 26.57
N ILE A 212 6.42 -12.74 25.47
CA ILE A 212 6.72 -13.83 24.52
C ILE A 212 7.81 -14.80 25.01
N VAL A 213 8.56 -14.46 26.07
CA VAL A 213 9.70 -15.26 26.56
C VAL A 213 9.37 -16.75 26.79
N PRO A 214 8.23 -17.13 27.40
CA PRO A 214 7.84 -18.54 27.55
C PRO A 214 7.70 -19.28 26.22
N ASP A 215 7.23 -18.60 25.17
CA ASP A 215 7.08 -19.17 23.83
C ASP A 215 8.45 -19.36 23.15
N LEU A 216 9.43 -18.48 23.41
CA LEU A 216 10.82 -18.65 22.94
C LEU A 216 11.50 -19.90 23.51
N HIS A 217 11.18 -20.28 24.75
CA HIS A 217 11.71 -21.51 25.35
C HIS A 217 11.26 -22.80 24.64
N ARG A 218 10.16 -22.74 23.87
CA ARG A 218 9.64 -23.87 23.10
C ARG A 218 10.34 -24.06 21.74
N LEU A 219 11.21 -23.13 21.35
CA LEU A 219 11.97 -23.26 20.12
C LEU A 219 12.95 -24.46 20.18
N PRO A 220 13.14 -25.17 19.05
CA PRO A 220 14.05 -26.31 18.98
C PRO A 220 15.50 -25.89 19.26
N ASP A 221 16.32 -26.83 19.71
CA ASP A 221 17.72 -26.56 20.07
C ASP A 221 18.59 -26.13 18.88
N SER A 222 18.19 -26.45 17.63
CA SER A 222 18.83 -25.90 16.43
C SER A 222 18.81 -24.37 16.39
N LEU A 223 17.84 -23.75 17.07
CA LEU A 223 17.64 -22.31 17.18
C LEU A 223 18.11 -21.73 18.53
N ALA A 224 18.88 -22.50 19.33
CA ALA A 224 19.29 -22.09 20.67
C ALA A 224 20.03 -20.74 20.70
N ARG A 225 20.85 -20.44 19.68
CA ARG A 225 21.56 -19.16 19.59
C ARG A 225 20.58 -17.99 19.47
N GLN A 226 19.64 -18.06 18.54
CA GLN A 226 18.63 -17.03 18.27
C GLN A 226 17.69 -16.88 19.46
N ARG A 227 17.23 -18.00 20.04
CA ARG A 227 16.44 -18.04 21.27
C ARG A 227 17.12 -17.26 22.39
N ASN A 228 18.39 -17.58 22.68
CA ASN A 228 19.11 -16.95 23.79
C ASN A 228 19.34 -15.45 23.55
N GLN A 229 19.62 -15.05 22.30
CA GLN A 229 19.75 -13.63 21.94
C GLN A 229 18.45 -12.85 22.19
N LEU A 230 17.30 -13.40 21.79
CA LEU A 230 16.00 -12.76 22.01
C LEU A 230 15.66 -12.65 23.50
N ILE A 231 15.84 -13.74 24.25
CA ILE A 231 15.58 -13.76 25.70
C ILE A 231 16.45 -12.74 26.43
N GLN A 232 17.74 -12.68 26.11
CA GLN A 232 18.67 -11.72 26.73
C GLN A 232 18.23 -10.27 26.49
N HIS A 233 17.82 -9.95 25.27
CA HIS A 233 17.38 -8.59 24.93
C HIS A 233 16.06 -8.21 25.64
N LEU A 234 15.06 -9.09 25.59
CA LEU A 234 13.75 -8.83 26.20
C LEU A 234 13.84 -8.72 27.73
N SER A 235 14.71 -9.51 28.35
CA SER A 235 14.97 -9.43 29.80
C SER A 235 15.59 -8.09 30.19
N LEU A 236 16.50 -7.55 29.36
CA LEU A 236 17.12 -6.24 29.59
C LEU A 236 16.11 -5.11 29.44
N VAL A 237 15.26 -5.15 28.41
CA VAL A 237 14.19 -4.14 28.21
C VAL A 237 13.20 -4.14 29.36
N HIS A 238 12.80 -5.33 29.84
CA HIS A 238 11.91 -5.46 30.99
C HIS A 238 12.56 -4.91 32.28
N ALA A 239 13.81 -5.27 32.56
CA ALA A 239 14.53 -4.79 33.73
C ALA A 239 14.70 -3.26 33.76
N ILE A 240 14.98 -2.65 32.60
CA ILE A 240 15.04 -1.19 32.47
C ILE A 240 13.66 -0.58 32.75
N THR A 241 12.61 -1.13 32.15
CA THR A 241 11.25 -0.58 32.29
C THR A 241 10.76 -0.61 33.74
N GLU A 242 11.09 -1.66 34.50
CA GLU A 242 10.74 -1.77 35.92
C GLU A 242 11.61 -0.88 36.81
N ALA A 243 12.87 -0.61 36.45
CA ALA A 243 13.75 0.26 37.24
C ALA A 243 13.40 1.76 37.19
N PHE A 244 12.58 2.18 36.22
CA PHE A 244 12.14 3.57 36.04
C PHE A 244 10.64 3.79 36.34
N LYS A 245 9.96 2.80 36.90
CA LYS A 245 8.62 2.94 37.50
C LYS A 245 8.73 3.25 38.99
#